data_AF-A0A6N7V266-F1
#
_entry.id   AF-A0A6N7V266-F1
#
_cell.length_a   1.000
_cell.length_b   1.000
_cell.length_c   1.000
_cell.angle_alpha   90.00
_cell.angle_beta   90.00
_cell.angle_gamma   90.00
#
_symmetry.space_group_name_H-M   'P 1'
#
loop_
_entity.id
_entity.type
_entity.pdbx_description
1 polymer ?
#
loop_
_entity_poly.entity_id
_entity_poly.type
_entity_poly.pdbx_seq_one_letter_code
_entity_poly.pdbx_strand_id
1 'polypeptide(L)'
;MELNVFVACDSYKGSLTSVQANECIKKGVMTVFKSANVECFPVADGGEGTVDAYTYNYGHKITVDCEGKTVEIGVNEKEDTCIIEMASVNGIMDDSDKDILGRNTYKTGLLIKKALELDFKNIMIGIGGSGTNDCGIGIAAALGYRFLDAQGNEVLPYINNAFKMKTIDATNVDSKIKDANFIVLSDVKNPLLGQNSCAHMYGKQKGANAEEIELLEKLDIQFFELCKSNGYVLNDFEGAGAAGGLGFGLVTFLDAKICSGMDYMLSKIEKEEEMNDFDLIITGEGKIDEQSQYGKVIEGMQKLGAKYDIPVLSIGGSVVLENTENLLYGSCVQKCCDLKEAMDHAQSNLINATIQCLNLIGCGMEIMKRY
;
A
#
# COMPACT_ATOMS: atom_id res chain seq x y z
N MET A 1 -7.99 -35.49 -10.74
CA MET A 1 -8.73 -34.22 -10.76
C MET A 1 -7.64 -33.18 -10.86
N GLU A 2 -7.61 -32.45 -11.96
CA GLU A 2 -6.76 -31.27 -12.09
C GLU A 2 -7.38 -30.24 -11.14
N LEU A 3 -6.62 -29.79 -10.15
CA LEU A 3 -7.09 -28.80 -9.17
C LEU A 3 -6.62 -27.44 -9.67
N ASN A 4 -7.54 -26.52 -9.92
CA ASN A 4 -7.23 -25.15 -10.32
C ASN A 4 -7.21 -24.28 -9.07
N VAL A 5 -6.05 -23.70 -8.76
CA VAL A 5 -5.84 -22.90 -7.56
C VAL A 5 -5.46 -21.48 -7.94
N PHE A 6 -6.24 -20.52 -7.45
CA PHE A 6 -5.91 -19.10 -7.52
C PHE A 6 -5.19 -18.68 -6.24
N VAL A 7 -3.99 -18.12 -6.36
CA VAL A 7 -3.20 -17.66 -5.22
C VAL A 7 -3.11 -16.15 -5.27
N ALA A 8 -3.61 -15.47 -4.24
CA ALA A 8 -3.54 -14.01 -4.12
C ALA A 8 -3.26 -13.61 -2.67
N CYS A 9 -1.97 -13.46 -2.35
CA CYS A 9 -1.52 -13.09 -1.02
C CYS A 9 -0.89 -11.69 -1.01
N ASP A 10 -0.97 -11.03 0.15
CA ASP A 10 -0.17 -9.85 0.46
C ASP A 10 1.22 -10.26 0.97
N SER A 11 2.08 -9.26 1.16
CA SER A 11 3.33 -9.37 1.87
C SER A 11 3.15 -9.91 3.29
N TYR A 12 4.14 -10.68 3.72
CA TYR A 12 4.29 -11.07 5.12
C TYR A 12 5.25 -10.04 5.73
N LYS A 13 4.67 -8.90 6.13
CA LYS A 13 5.39 -7.67 6.51
C LYS A 13 6.67 -7.93 7.30
N GLY A 14 7.78 -7.35 6.81
CA GLY A 14 9.12 -7.53 7.36
C GLY A 14 9.82 -8.84 7.00
N SER A 15 9.18 -9.76 6.26
CA SER A 15 9.72 -11.09 5.98
C SER A 15 9.64 -11.50 4.51
N LEU A 16 8.45 -11.73 3.96
CA LEU A 16 8.29 -12.12 2.55
C LEU A 16 7.57 -11.02 1.78
N THR A 17 8.06 -10.72 0.58
CA THR A 17 7.28 -9.90 -0.37
C THR A 17 6.03 -10.66 -0.82
N SER A 18 5.04 -9.93 -1.31
CA SER A 18 3.82 -10.51 -1.89
C SER A 18 4.15 -11.57 -2.95
N VAL A 19 5.04 -11.25 -3.90
CA VAL A 19 5.53 -12.19 -4.93
C VAL A 19 6.14 -13.45 -4.31
N GLN A 20 7.02 -13.31 -3.31
CA GLN A 20 7.66 -14.45 -2.65
C GLN A 20 6.65 -15.34 -1.92
N ALA A 21 5.66 -14.74 -1.26
CA ALA A 21 4.62 -15.48 -0.56
C ALA A 21 3.77 -16.32 -1.54
N ASN A 22 3.34 -15.72 -2.65
CA ASN A 22 2.58 -16.41 -3.69
C ASN A 22 3.38 -17.59 -4.29
N GLU A 23 4.67 -17.39 -4.58
CA GLU A 23 5.57 -18.47 -5.05
C GLU A 23 5.78 -19.59 -4.03
N CYS A 24 5.86 -19.26 -2.74
CA CYS A 24 5.93 -20.25 -1.66
C CYS A 24 4.66 -21.09 -1.57
N ILE A 25 3.49 -20.46 -1.67
CA ILE A 25 2.20 -21.16 -1.66
C ILE A 25 2.08 -22.04 -2.91
N LYS A 26 2.42 -21.53 -4.10
CA LYS A 26 2.47 -22.32 -5.33
C LYS A 26 3.34 -23.57 -5.19
N LYS A 27 4.54 -23.45 -4.61
CA LYS A 27 5.40 -24.61 -4.30
C LYS A 27 4.72 -25.61 -3.35
N GLY A 28 4.03 -25.11 -2.32
CA GLY A 28 3.25 -25.95 -1.40
C GLY A 28 2.12 -26.71 -2.10
N VAL A 29 1.35 -26.03 -2.95
CA VAL A 29 0.28 -26.61 -3.78
C VAL A 29 0.82 -27.73 -4.65
N MET A 30 1.86 -27.44 -5.45
CA MET A 30 2.46 -28.39 -6.39
C MET A 30 3.13 -29.58 -5.69
N THR A 31 3.46 -29.46 -4.41
CA THR A 31 4.02 -30.56 -3.61
C THR A 31 2.95 -31.60 -3.27
N VAL A 32 1.74 -31.16 -2.94
CA VAL A 32 0.62 -32.05 -2.57
C VAL A 32 -0.13 -32.51 -3.83
N PHE A 33 -0.50 -31.56 -4.69
CA PHE A 33 -1.26 -31.79 -5.91
C PHE A 33 -0.37 -31.53 -7.14
N LYS A 34 0.43 -32.53 -7.53
CA LYS A 34 1.44 -32.40 -8.60
C LYS A 34 0.90 -32.00 -9.98
N SER A 35 -0.38 -32.26 -10.23
CA SER A 35 -1.08 -31.90 -11.47
C SER A 35 -2.03 -30.72 -11.26
N ALA A 36 -1.85 -29.91 -10.21
CA ALA A 36 -2.64 -28.69 -10.05
C ALA A 36 -2.20 -27.65 -11.07
N ASN A 37 -3.16 -26.85 -11.55
CA ASN A 37 -2.88 -25.60 -12.22
C ASN A 37 -2.88 -24.49 -11.16
N VAL A 38 -1.83 -23.67 -11.12
CA VAL A 38 -1.69 -22.64 -10.09
C VAL A 38 -1.39 -21.29 -10.73
N GLU A 39 -2.36 -20.40 -10.60
CA GLU A 39 -2.27 -19.01 -11.00
C GLU A 39 -1.93 -18.15 -9.78
N CYS A 40 -1.02 -17.20 -9.96
CA CYS A 40 -0.56 -16.34 -8.87
C CYS A 40 -0.84 -14.89 -9.24
N PHE A 41 -1.48 -14.19 -8.33
CA PHE A 41 -1.78 -12.77 -8.42
C PHE A 41 -1.35 -12.10 -7.13
N PRO A 42 -0.07 -11.73 -7.00
CA PRO A 42 0.40 -10.98 -5.84
C PRO A 42 -0.42 -9.70 -5.67
N VAL A 43 -0.91 -9.44 -4.46
CA VAL A 43 -1.70 -8.24 -4.13
C VAL A 43 -0.94 -7.34 -3.16
N ALA A 44 -1.35 -6.08 -3.11
CA ALA A 44 -0.83 -5.07 -2.19
C ALA A 44 -1.90 -4.01 -1.89
N ASP A 45 -1.80 -3.37 -0.72
CA ASP A 45 -2.76 -2.39 -0.17
C ASP A 45 -2.44 -0.92 -0.53
N GLY A 46 -1.44 -0.70 -1.40
CA GLY A 46 -0.90 0.63 -1.72
C GLY A 46 0.33 0.99 -0.90
N GLY A 47 0.85 0.09 -0.05
CA GLY A 47 2.12 0.20 0.64
C GLY A 47 3.33 -0.35 -0.13
N GLU A 48 4.34 -0.77 0.63
CA GLU A 48 5.56 -1.39 0.10
C GLU A 48 5.24 -2.65 -0.70
N GLY A 49 5.81 -2.78 -1.91
CA GLY A 49 5.63 -3.93 -2.78
C GLY A 49 4.42 -3.85 -3.72
N THR A 50 3.71 -2.71 -3.75
CA THR A 50 2.63 -2.43 -4.71
C THR A 50 3.11 -2.40 -6.17
N VAL A 51 4.30 -1.84 -6.44
CA VAL A 51 4.96 -1.84 -7.75
C VAL A 51 5.29 -3.28 -8.16
N ASP A 52 5.83 -4.09 -7.25
CA ASP A 52 6.12 -5.49 -7.53
C ASP A 52 4.84 -6.29 -7.81
N ALA A 53 3.80 -6.09 -6.99
CA ALA A 53 2.50 -6.75 -7.16
C ALA A 53 1.85 -6.37 -8.50
N TYR A 54 1.84 -5.08 -8.83
CA TYR A 54 1.31 -4.61 -10.11
C TYR A 54 2.13 -5.15 -11.28
N THR A 55 3.47 -5.06 -11.22
CA THR A 55 4.34 -5.47 -12.34
C THR A 55 4.50 -6.97 -12.52
N TYR A 56 4.05 -7.78 -11.57
CA TYR A 56 3.98 -9.23 -11.74
C TYR A 56 3.03 -9.61 -12.88
N ASN A 57 1.88 -8.93 -12.99
CA ASN A 57 0.87 -9.17 -14.02
C ASN A 57 0.85 -8.08 -15.11
N TYR A 58 1.35 -6.87 -14.82
CA TYR A 58 1.20 -5.70 -15.69
C TYR A 58 2.50 -4.99 -16.02
N GLY A 59 2.80 -4.87 -17.31
CA GLY A 59 3.92 -4.06 -17.75
C GLY A 59 5.25 -4.59 -17.22
N HIS A 60 6.14 -3.70 -16.76
CA HIS A 60 7.45 -4.06 -16.21
C HIS A 60 8.04 -2.96 -15.33
N LYS A 61 9.13 -3.27 -14.60
CA LYS A 61 9.87 -2.29 -13.81
C LYS A 61 10.95 -1.60 -14.63
N ILE A 62 11.14 -0.31 -14.38
CA ILE A 62 12.31 0.46 -14.84
C ILE A 62 12.98 1.13 -13.65
N THR A 63 14.25 1.48 -13.84
CA THR A 63 15.06 2.13 -12.81
C THR A 63 15.21 3.61 -13.10
N VAL A 64 14.98 4.45 -12.09
CA VAL A 64 15.15 5.90 -12.16
C VAL A 64 16.07 6.41 -11.05
N ASP A 65 16.74 7.53 -11.31
CA ASP A 65 17.50 8.25 -10.28
C ASP A 65 16.58 9.27 -9.59
N CYS A 66 16.54 9.20 -8.25
CA CYS A 66 15.87 10.16 -7.39
C CYS A 66 16.89 10.76 -6.40
N GLU A 67 17.60 11.80 -6.86
CA GLU A 67 18.67 12.48 -6.11
C GLU A 67 19.79 11.52 -5.66
N GLY A 68 20.32 10.74 -6.60
CA GLY A 68 21.40 9.79 -6.32
C GLY A 68 20.94 8.49 -5.66
N LYS A 69 19.64 8.35 -5.37
CA LYS A 69 19.04 7.08 -4.98
C LYS A 69 18.43 6.41 -6.21
N THR A 70 18.90 5.20 -6.50
CA THR A 70 18.30 4.31 -7.50
C THR A 70 16.96 3.77 -6.99
N VAL A 71 15.89 3.98 -7.74
CA VAL A 71 14.52 3.58 -7.39
C VAL A 71 13.91 2.80 -8.56
N GLU A 72 13.22 1.71 -8.27
CA GLU A 72 12.40 1.00 -9.26
C GLU A 72 10.97 1.57 -9.25
N ILE A 73 10.44 1.83 -10.44
CA ILE A 73 9.05 2.20 -10.67
C ILE A 73 8.44 1.24 -11.68
N GLY A 74 7.13 1.04 -11.64
CA GLY A 74 6.42 0.19 -12.59
C GLY A 74 5.87 1.01 -13.76
N VAL A 75 5.96 0.47 -14.96
CA VAL A 75 5.43 1.08 -16.17
C VAL A 75 4.60 0.08 -16.96
N ASN A 76 3.50 0.56 -17.54
CA ASN A 76 2.64 -0.20 -18.43
C ASN A 76 2.26 0.70 -19.61
N GLU A 77 3.03 0.61 -20.69
CA GLU A 77 2.86 1.44 -21.89
C GLU A 77 1.53 1.16 -22.61
N LYS A 78 1.01 -0.07 -22.48
CA LYS A 78 -0.27 -0.45 -23.09
C LYS A 78 -1.43 0.32 -22.47
N GLU A 79 -1.37 0.59 -21.17
CA GLU A 79 -2.39 1.35 -20.43
C GLU A 79 -2.00 2.82 -20.20
N ASP A 80 -0.83 3.25 -20.69
CA ASP A 80 -0.28 4.59 -20.43
C ASP A 80 -0.21 4.88 -18.91
N THR A 81 0.25 3.89 -18.14
CA THR A 81 0.26 3.93 -16.66
C THR A 81 1.68 3.80 -16.10
N CYS A 82 2.04 4.69 -15.18
CA CYS A 82 3.20 4.57 -14.32
C CYS A 82 2.74 4.39 -12.87
N ILE A 83 3.31 3.42 -12.17
CA ILE A 83 3.07 3.20 -10.74
C ILE A 83 4.34 3.46 -9.93
N ILE A 84 4.21 4.26 -8.88
CA ILE A 84 5.29 4.61 -7.96
C ILE A 84 4.87 4.32 -6.51
N GLU A 85 5.85 4.05 -5.68
CA GLU A 85 5.67 3.91 -4.23
C GLU A 85 6.36 5.05 -3.49
N MET A 86 5.63 5.75 -2.64
CA MET A 86 6.22 6.79 -1.81
C MET A 86 7.21 6.21 -0.80
N ALA A 87 6.96 4.98 -0.31
CA ALA A 87 7.82 4.29 0.65
C ALA A 87 9.24 4.07 0.11
N SER A 88 9.39 3.92 -1.22
CA SER A 88 10.69 3.72 -1.87
C SER A 88 11.69 4.85 -1.62
N VAL A 89 11.21 6.07 -1.33
CA VAL A 89 12.05 7.26 -1.09
C VAL A 89 11.74 7.99 0.22
N ASN A 90 10.54 7.81 0.76
CA ASN A 90 10.02 8.48 1.94
C ASN A 90 9.39 7.51 2.97
N GLY A 91 9.76 6.23 2.94
CA GLY A 91 9.24 5.20 3.85
C GLY A 91 9.60 5.40 5.33
N ILE A 92 8.91 4.69 6.22
CA ILE A 92 9.25 4.62 7.65
C ILE A 92 10.73 4.22 7.80
N MET A 93 11.45 4.90 8.68
CA MET A 93 12.85 4.60 8.97
C MET A 93 12.95 3.92 10.33
N ASP A 94 14.05 3.20 10.55
CA ASP A 94 14.36 2.61 11.86
C ASP A 94 14.42 3.69 12.96
N ASP A 95 14.25 3.27 14.22
CA ASP A 95 14.16 4.11 15.43
C ASP A 95 15.31 5.12 15.65
N SER A 96 16.37 5.09 14.85
CA SER A 96 17.52 5.98 14.92
C SER A 96 17.30 7.35 14.28
N ASP A 97 16.32 7.51 13.38
CA ASP A 97 16.01 8.78 12.70
C ASP A 97 14.57 9.24 13.02
N LYS A 98 14.45 10.04 14.09
CA LYS A 98 13.18 10.49 14.68
C LYS A 98 12.77 11.91 14.27
N ASP A 99 13.47 12.56 13.34
CA ASP A 99 13.15 13.94 12.97
C ASP A 99 11.95 14.01 12.01
N ILE A 100 10.75 13.73 12.53
CA ILE A 100 9.52 13.79 11.74
C ILE A 100 9.24 15.19 11.17
N LEU A 101 9.68 16.25 11.86
CA LEU A 101 9.47 17.64 11.48
C LEU A 101 10.42 18.11 10.35
N GLY A 102 11.61 17.51 10.27
CA GLY A 102 12.60 17.74 9.21
C GLY A 102 12.42 16.87 7.98
N ARG A 103 11.45 15.94 7.98
CA ARG A 103 11.16 15.06 6.85
C ARG A 103 10.07 15.65 5.95
N ASN A 104 10.21 15.48 4.64
CA ASN A 104 9.22 15.92 3.66
C ASN A 104 9.07 14.92 2.51
N THR A 105 8.05 15.13 1.68
CA THR A 105 7.67 14.26 0.55
C THR A 105 8.30 14.69 -0.79
N TYR A 106 9.32 15.56 -0.77
CA TYR A 106 9.91 16.14 -1.99
C TYR A 106 10.41 15.08 -2.97
N LYS A 107 11.08 14.04 -2.47
CA LYS A 107 11.57 12.92 -3.30
C LYS A 107 10.45 12.14 -3.96
N THR A 108 9.32 11.92 -3.29
CA THR A 108 8.14 11.33 -3.94
C THR A 108 7.65 12.23 -5.09
N GLY A 109 7.66 13.55 -4.91
CA GLY A 109 7.33 14.50 -5.97
C GLY A 109 8.30 14.45 -7.15
N LEU A 110 9.57 14.16 -6.91
CA LEU A 110 10.54 13.91 -7.99
C LEU A 110 10.22 12.64 -8.77
N LEU A 111 9.75 11.57 -8.11
CA LEU A 111 9.30 10.36 -8.81
C LEU A 111 8.07 10.64 -9.69
N ILE A 112 7.11 11.44 -9.19
CA ILE A 112 5.97 11.89 -10.01
C ILE A 112 6.46 12.69 -11.22
N LYS A 113 7.39 13.62 -11.00
CA LYS A 113 8.00 14.39 -12.08
C LYS A 113 8.69 13.49 -13.10
N LYS A 114 9.39 12.44 -12.66
CA LYS A 114 10.00 11.45 -13.55
C LYS A 114 8.96 10.70 -14.39
N ALA A 115 7.83 10.29 -13.79
CA ALA A 115 6.74 9.67 -14.53
C ALA A 115 6.18 10.61 -15.62
N LEU A 116 6.01 11.89 -15.31
CA LEU A 116 5.59 12.91 -16.28
C LEU A 116 6.65 13.19 -17.36
N GLU A 117 7.94 13.17 -17.01
CA GLU A 117 9.06 13.30 -17.97
C GLU A 117 9.12 12.13 -18.94
N LEU A 118 8.65 10.94 -18.53
CA LEU A 118 8.49 9.74 -19.36
C LEU A 118 7.18 9.73 -20.17
N ASP A 119 6.42 10.82 -20.15
CA ASP A 119 5.17 11.04 -20.89
C ASP A 119 4.00 10.14 -20.48
N PHE A 120 4.05 9.50 -19.30
CA PHE A 120 2.90 8.76 -18.78
C PHE A 120 1.78 9.70 -18.34
N LYS A 121 0.55 9.42 -18.75
CA LYS A 121 -0.62 10.21 -18.36
C LYS A 121 -1.33 9.67 -17.14
N ASN A 122 -1.32 8.36 -16.90
CA ASN A 122 -1.94 7.78 -15.71
C ASN A 122 -0.85 7.50 -14.68
N ILE A 123 -0.86 8.23 -13.57
CA ILE A 123 0.14 8.09 -12.51
C ILE A 123 -0.54 7.54 -11.26
N MET A 124 -0.18 6.30 -10.93
CA MET A 124 -0.61 5.63 -9.72
C MET A 124 0.43 5.78 -8.62
N ILE A 125 -0.02 6.13 -7.42
CA ILE A 125 0.85 6.44 -6.29
C ILE A 125 0.42 5.60 -5.09
N GLY A 126 1.22 4.60 -4.74
CA GLY A 126 1.10 3.90 -3.47
C GLY A 126 1.66 4.77 -2.33
N ILE A 127 0.82 5.10 -1.34
CA ILE A 127 1.22 5.97 -0.22
C ILE A 127 1.34 5.26 1.14
N GLY A 128 1.15 3.94 1.19
CA GLY A 128 1.35 3.18 2.43
C GLY A 128 2.82 3.20 2.89
N GLY A 129 3.05 2.95 4.18
CA GLY A 129 4.40 2.85 4.75
C GLY A 129 5.18 4.17 4.85
N SER A 130 4.49 5.32 4.85
CA SER A 130 5.14 6.65 4.90
C SER A 130 5.85 6.95 6.21
N GLY A 131 7.02 7.57 6.15
CA GLY A 131 7.76 8.12 7.29
C GLY A 131 7.68 9.64 7.45
N THR A 132 6.78 10.31 6.73
CA THR A 132 6.64 11.78 6.71
C THR A 132 5.32 12.25 7.36
N ASN A 133 5.24 13.50 7.82
CA ASN A 133 3.99 14.20 8.12
C ASN A 133 4.11 15.66 7.66
N ASP A 134 3.94 15.90 6.37
CA ASP A 134 4.17 17.22 5.77
C ASP A 134 3.02 17.74 4.90
N CYS A 135 1.84 17.12 4.97
CA CYS A 135 0.68 17.50 4.17
C CYS A 135 0.90 17.51 2.64
N GLY A 136 1.97 16.86 2.13
CA GLY A 136 2.33 16.93 0.71
C GLY A 136 3.01 18.23 0.28
N ILE A 137 3.47 19.07 1.22
CA ILE A 137 4.26 20.29 0.94
C ILE A 137 5.46 19.96 0.05
N GLY A 138 6.17 18.87 0.36
CA GLY A 138 7.33 18.44 -0.42
C GLY A 138 6.98 18.11 -1.87
N ILE A 139 5.91 17.34 -2.10
CA ILE A 139 5.45 17.02 -3.47
C ILE A 139 5.10 18.28 -4.25
N ALA A 140 4.34 19.19 -3.64
CA ALA A 140 3.98 20.46 -4.28
C ALA A 140 5.26 21.21 -4.71
N ALA A 141 6.25 21.32 -3.82
CA ALA A 141 7.50 21.98 -4.15
C ALA A 141 8.27 21.31 -5.31
N ALA A 142 8.38 19.99 -5.31
CA ALA A 142 9.05 19.24 -6.39
C ALA A 142 8.38 19.41 -7.76
N LEU A 143 7.08 19.68 -7.76
CA LEU A 143 6.24 19.87 -8.94
C LEU A 143 6.11 21.34 -9.36
N GLY A 144 6.84 22.26 -8.70
CA GLY A 144 6.98 23.65 -9.12
C GLY A 144 6.13 24.66 -8.34
N TYR A 145 5.41 24.24 -7.30
CA TYR A 145 4.78 25.17 -6.37
C TYR A 145 5.84 25.83 -5.47
N ARG A 146 5.68 27.12 -5.19
CA ARG A 146 6.53 27.84 -4.25
C ARG A 146 5.71 28.34 -3.08
N PHE A 147 6.30 28.32 -1.89
CA PHE A 147 5.68 28.83 -0.67
C PHE A 147 6.41 30.12 -0.29
N LEU A 148 5.67 31.22 -0.12
CA LEU A 148 6.26 32.54 0.13
C LEU A 148 5.83 33.08 1.50
N ASP A 149 6.71 33.84 2.15
CA ASP A 149 6.42 34.58 3.37
C ASP A 149 5.64 35.89 3.10
N ALA A 150 5.35 36.66 4.16
CA ALA A 150 4.64 37.93 4.05
C ALA A 150 5.42 39.02 3.28
N GLN A 151 6.73 38.85 3.10
CA GLN A 151 7.59 39.76 2.36
C GLN A 151 7.80 39.29 0.90
N GLY A 152 7.24 38.13 0.53
CA GLY A 152 7.40 37.52 -0.79
C GLY A 152 8.68 36.71 -0.95
N ASN A 153 9.42 36.43 0.12
CA ASN A 153 10.59 35.55 0.05
C ASN A 153 10.17 34.09 0.10
N GLU A 154 10.94 33.24 -0.58
CA GLU A 154 10.69 31.80 -0.60
C GLU A 154 11.00 31.14 0.74
N VAL A 155 10.07 30.28 1.17
CA VAL A 155 10.12 29.50 2.41
C VAL A 155 10.40 28.06 2.04
N LEU A 156 11.38 27.44 2.73
CA LEU A 156 11.71 26.04 2.49
C LEU A 156 10.50 25.12 2.74
N PRO A 157 10.27 24.10 1.87
CA PRO A 157 9.08 23.27 1.86
C PRO A 157 9.12 22.18 2.95
N TYR A 158 9.05 22.61 4.19
CA TYR A 158 8.98 21.75 5.37
C TYR A 158 7.79 22.17 6.22
N ILE A 159 7.15 21.18 6.84
CA ILE A 159 5.96 21.40 7.67
C ILE A 159 6.26 22.34 8.85
N ASN A 160 7.46 22.26 9.43
CA ASN A 160 7.89 23.16 10.51
C ASN A 160 7.93 24.65 10.12
N ASN A 161 7.92 24.96 8.82
CA ASN A 161 7.85 26.31 8.31
C ASN A 161 6.43 26.77 7.97
N ALA A 162 5.39 25.95 8.17
CA ALA A 162 4.00 26.27 7.78
C ALA A 162 3.52 27.63 8.33
N PHE A 163 3.91 28.01 9.55
CA PHE A 163 3.55 29.32 10.13
C PHE A 163 4.16 30.52 9.39
N LYS A 164 5.30 30.34 8.71
CA LYS A 164 5.98 31.39 7.92
C LYS A 164 5.34 31.55 6.55
N MET A 165 4.74 30.50 6.01
CA MET A 165 4.09 30.51 4.71
C MET A 165 2.83 31.39 4.73
N LYS A 166 2.64 32.18 3.67
CA LYS A 166 1.50 33.09 3.48
C LYS A 166 0.89 32.99 2.09
N THR A 167 1.72 32.74 1.08
CA THR A 167 1.27 32.64 -0.32
C THR A 167 1.73 31.32 -0.93
N ILE A 168 0.87 30.69 -1.71
CA ILE A 168 1.20 29.55 -2.57
C ILE A 168 1.26 30.08 -4.00
N ASP A 169 2.46 30.06 -4.58
CA ASP A 169 2.72 30.51 -5.94
C ASP A 169 2.82 29.31 -6.88
N ALA A 170 1.86 29.19 -7.80
CA ALA A 170 1.76 28.11 -8.78
C ALA A 170 2.33 28.48 -10.18
N THR A 171 3.07 29.58 -10.30
CA THR A 171 3.58 30.07 -11.61
C THR A 171 4.53 29.12 -12.32
N ASN A 172 5.26 28.27 -11.58
CA ASN A 172 6.24 27.34 -12.12
C ASN A 172 5.75 25.88 -12.12
N VAL A 173 4.46 25.65 -11.87
CA VAL A 173 3.89 24.30 -11.83
C VAL A 173 3.97 23.65 -13.20
N ASP A 174 4.42 22.40 -13.24
CA ASP A 174 4.56 21.64 -14.47
C ASP A 174 3.21 21.56 -15.21
N SER A 175 3.17 22.04 -16.45
CA SER A 175 1.94 22.04 -17.25
C SER A 175 1.38 20.64 -17.49
N LYS A 176 2.24 19.60 -17.51
CA LYS A 176 1.82 18.21 -17.73
C LYS A 176 0.91 17.68 -16.62
N ILE A 177 0.95 18.27 -15.42
CA ILE A 177 0.08 17.87 -14.30
C ILE A 177 -1.40 18.01 -14.67
N LYS A 178 -1.77 19.04 -15.46
CA LYS A 178 -3.17 19.27 -15.85
C LYS A 178 -3.70 18.23 -16.84
N ASP A 179 -2.81 17.58 -17.57
CA ASP A 179 -3.15 16.59 -18.59
C ASP A 179 -3.03 15.14 -18.06
N ALA A 180 -2.55 14.98 -16.83
CA ALA A 180 -2.34 13.68 -16.19
C ALA A 180 -3.49 13.33 -15.24
N ASN A 181 -3.77 12.03 -15.13
CA ASN A 181 -4.69 11.44 -14.18
C ASN A 181 -3.90 10.84 -13.03
N PHE A 182 -4.19 11.28 -11.80
CA PHE A 182 -3.53 10.77 -10.61
C PHE A 182 -4.48 9.86 -9.81
N ILE A 183 -4.02 8.65 -9.51
CA ILE A 183 -4.71 7.69 -8.65
C ILE A 183 -3.84 7.42 -7.44
N VAL A 184 -4.38 7.63 -6.24
CA VAL A 184 -3.71 7.34 -4.98
C VAL A 184 -4.26 6.04 -4.44
N LEU A 185 -3.38 5.05 -4.24
CA LEU A 185 -3.73 3.81 -3.58
C LEU A 185 -3.52 3.98 -2.09
N SER A 186 -4.63 4.05 -1.35
CA SER A 186 -4.59 4.17 0.10
C SER A 186 -5.81 3.55 0.75
N ASP A 187 -5.54 2.84 1.83
CA ASP A 187 -6.57 2.18 2.61
C ASP A 187 -6.96 2.92 3.90
N VAL A 188 -6.27 4.02 4.19
CA VAL A 188 -6.51 4.89 5.34
C VAL A 188 -7.70 5.80 5.08
N LYS A 189 -8.64 5.87 6.05
CA LYS A 189 -9.82 6.75 5.99
C LYS A 189 -9.68 8.00 6.86
N ASN A 190 -8.64 8.07 7.68
CA ASN A 190 -8.45 9.13 8.67
C ASN A 190 -8.49 10.53 8.04
N PRO A 191 -9.13 11.50 8.70
CA PRO A 191 -9.11 12.90 8.27
C PRO A 191 -7.72 13.50 8.46
N LEU A 192 -7.51 14.67 7.84
CA LEU A 192 -6.29 15.45 8.05
C LEU A 192 -6.18 15.98 9.49
N LEU A 193 -7.30 16.40 10.08
CA LEU A 193 -7.36 17.17 11.33
C LEU A 193 -8.31 16.54 12.36
N GLY A 194 -8.16 16.92 13.63
CA GLY A 194 -9.03 16.51 14.74
C GLY A 194 -8.52 15.28 15.50
N GLN A 195 -9.37 14.71 16.36
CA GLN A 195 -8.98 13.63 17.29
C GLN A 195 -8.49 12.36 16.59
N ASN A 196 -8.97 12.11 15.37
CA ASN A 196 -8.59 10.95 14.56
C ASN A 196 -7.62 11.34 13.42
N SER A 197 -6.93 12.48 13.54
CA SER A 197 -6.03 13.00 12.52
C SER A 197 -4.80 12.11 12.29
N CYS A 198 -4.07 12.39 11.21
CA CYS A 198 -2.84 11.68 10.92
C CYS A 198 -1.76 11.87 11.98
N ALA A 199 -1.67 13.06 12.58
CA ALA A 199 -0.73 13.34 13.66
C ALA A 199 -1.02 12.48 14.89
N HIS A 200 -2.28 12.44 15.36
CA HIS A 200 -2.67 11.69 16.55
C HIS A 200 -2.60 10.17 16.35
N MET A 201 -3.02 9.68 15.18
CA MET A 201 -3.13 8.24 14.92
C MET A 201 -1.80 7.62 14.51
N TYR A 202 -0.96 8.35 13.76
CA TYR A 202 0.24 7.79 13.13
C TYR A 202 1.53 8.52 13.49
N GLY A 203 1.50 9.63 14.23
CA GLY A 203 2.71 10.35 14.62
C GLY A 203 3.67 9.49 15.44
N LYS A 204 3.15 8.74 16.42
CA LYS A 204 3.97 7.89 17.31
C LYS A 204 4.78 6.83 16.56
N GLN A 205 4.17 6.12 15.61
CA GLN A 205 4.86 5.10 14.81
C GLN A 205 5.88 5.71 13.83
N LYS A 206 5.78 7.01 13.56
CA LYS A 206 6.72 7.77 12.72
C LYS A 206 7.80 8.48 13.54
N GLY A 207 7.89 8.19 14.83
CA GLY A 207 8.93 8.71 15.73
C GLY A 207 8.55 9.96 16.54
N ALA A 208 7.34 10.50 16.37
CA ALA A 208 6.90 11.70 17.10
C ALA A 208 6.62 11.40 18.59
N ASN A 209 7.11 12.27 19.46
CA ASN A 209 6.71 12.31 20.86
C ASN A 209 5.38 13.08 21.06
N ALA A 210 4.84 13.09 22.27
CA ALA A 210 3.54 13.69 22.56
C ALA A 210 3.49 15.21 22.25
N GLU A 211 4.57 15.95 22.50
CA GLU A 211 4.64 17.39 22.20
C GLU A 211 4.73 17.64 20.69
N GLU A 212 5.46 16.79 19.97
CA GLU A 212 5.57 16.84 18.51
C GLU A 212 4.25 16.50 17.83
N ILE A 213 3.47 15.55 18.35
CA ILE A 213 2.13 15.23 17.83
C ILE A 213 1.20 16.46 17.89
N GLU A 214 1.18 17.15 19.04
CA GLU A 214 0.37 18.38 19.20
C GLU A 214 0.88 19.54 18.33
N LEU A 215 2.19 19.60 18.09
CA LEU A 215 2.77 20.58 17.18
C LEU A 215 2.40 20.27 15.72
N LEU A 216 2.50 19.01 15.30
CA LEU A 216 2.13 18.55 13.96
C LEU A 216 0.67 18.88 13.66
N GLU A 217 -0.26 18.60 14.58
CA GLU A 217 -1.67 18.98 14.42
C GLU A 217 -1.82 20.49 14.14
N LYS A 218 -1.12 21.34 14.90
CA LYS A 218 -1.17 22.80 14.69
C LYS A 218 -0.59 23.22 13.35
N LEU A 219 0.48 22.57 12.89
CA LEU A 219 1.09 22.83 11.60
C LEU A 219 0.19 22.37 10.45
N ASP A 220 -0.47 21.23 10.60
CA ASP A 220 -1.44 20.68 9.64
C ASP A 220 -2.66 21.61 9.53
N ILE A 221 -3.19 22.12 10.65
CA ILE A 221 -4.24 23.17 10.66
C ILE A 221 -3.76 24.43 9.93
N GLN A 222 -2.54 24.89 10.23
CA GLN A 222 -1.98 26.09 9.61
C GLN A 222 -1.83 25.94 8.10
N PHE A 223 -1.39 24.77 7.64
CA PHE A 223 -1.24 24.48 6.21
C PHE A 223 -2.59 24.35 5.50
N PHE A 224 -3.57 23.71 6.14
CA PHE A 224 -4.94 23.66 5.64
C PHE A 224 -5.52 25.07 5.42
N GLU A 225 -5.39 25.97 6.40
CA GLU A 225 -5.87 27.35 6.28
C GLU A 225 -5.06 28.17 5.25
N LEU A 226 -3.77 27.87 5.07
CA LEU A 226 -2.96 28.45 3.98
C LEU A 226 -3.53 28.07 2.61
N CYS A 227 -3.79 26.78 2.36
CA CYS A 227 -4.37 26.31 1.11
C CYS A 227 -5.74 26.98 0.85
N LYS A 228 -6.60 27.00 1.87
CA LYS A 228 -7.93 27.62 1.78
C LYS A 228 -7.86 29.13 1.45
N SER A 229 -6.99 29.87 2.13
CA SER A 229 -6.82 31.32 1.90
C SER A 229 -6.19 31.65 0.54
N ASN A 230 -5.47 30.70 -0.07
CA ASN A 230 -4.93 30.81 -1.42
C ASN A 230 -5.89 30.28 -2.51
N GLY A 231 -7.14 30.01 -2.17
CA GLY A 231 -8.21 29.71 -3.13
C GLY A 231 -8.34 28.24 -3.52
N TYR A 232 -7.68 27.31 -2.83
CA TYR A 232 -7.88 25.88 -3.05
C TYR A 232 -9.20 25.42 -2.44
N VAL A 233 -9.93 24.57 -3.18
CA VAL A 233 -11.20 23.98 -2.72
C VAL A 233 -10.88 22.75 -1.88
N LEU A 234 -11.04 22.87 -0.56
CA LEU A 234 -10.75 21.81 0.38
C LEU A 234 -12.07 21.12 0.77
N ASN A 235 -12.41 20.08 0.03
CA ASN A 235 -13.53 19.21 0.43
C ASN A 235 -13.11 18.34 1.61
N ASP A 236 -14.06 17.98 2.47
CA ASP A 236 -13.85 16.89 3.41
C ASP A 236 -13.95 15.57 2.65
N PHE A 237 -12.93 14.73 2.75
CA PHE A 237 -12.91 13.42 2.10
C PHE A 237 -12.14 12.40 2.94
N GLU A 238 -12.60 11.15 2.86
CA GLU A 238 -11.92 10.03 3.52
C GLU A 238 -10.50 9.87 2.99
N GLY A 239 -9.54 9.73 3.90
CA GLY A 239 -8.13 9.52 3.55
C GLY A 239 -7.31 10.79 3.34
N ALA A 240 -7.86 11.99 3.67
CA ALA A 240 -7.07 13.22 3.70
C ALA A 240 -5.83 13.13 4.61
N GLY A 241 -5.92 12.40 5.73
CA GLY A 241 -4.80 12.14 6.65
C GLY A 241 -3.85 11.02 6.20
N ALA A 242 -4.14 10.33 5.09
CA ALA A 242 -3.29 9.25 4.62
C ALA A 242 -1.84 9.73 4.42
N ALA A 243 -0.89 8.91 4.89
CA ALA A 243 0.54 9.18 4.79
C ALA A 243 1.00 10.53 5.40
N GLY A 244 0.38 10.97 6.49
CA GLY A 244 0.78 12.22 7.19
C GLY A 244 0.30 13.46 6.44
N GLY A 245 -0.95 13.43 5.99
CA GLY A 245 -1.57 14.49 5.20
C GLY A 245 -1.16 14.50 3.72
N LEU A 246 -0.38 13.53 3.26
CA LEU A 246 -0.03 13.44 1.83
C LEU A 246 -1.27 13.17 0.96
N GLY A 247 -2.26 12.41 1.46
CA GLY A 247 -3.55 12.26 0.78
C GLY A 247 -4.22 13.61 0.52
N PHE A 248 -4.22 14.50 1.52
CA PHE A 248 -4.67 15.89 1.36
C PHE A 248 -3.89 16.65 0.28
N GLY A 249 -2.56 16.59 0.30
CA GLY A 249 -1.71 17.27 -0.67
C GLY A 249 -1.92 16.79 -2.11
N LEU A 250 -2.01 15.47 -2.32
CA LEU A 250 -2.21 14.89 -3.66
C LEU A 250 -3.56 15.30 -4.26
N VAL A 251 -4.64 15.31 -3.48
CA VAL A 251 -5.94 15.81 -3.95
C VAL A 251 -5.88 17.33 -4.22
N THR A 252 -5.29 18.09 -3.30
CA THR A 252 -5.27 19.56 -3.37
C THR A 252 -4.46 20.10 -4.55
N PHE A 253 -3.29 19.51 -4.81
CA PHE A 253 -2.35 20.01 -5.81
C PHE A 253 -2.43 19.28 -7.16
N LEU A 254 -2.89 18.02 -7.18
CA LEU A 254 -2.90 17.20 -8.39
C LEU A 254 -4.30 16.75 -8.83
N ASP A 255 -5.36 17.15 -8.12
CA ASP A 255 -6.73 16.67 -8.35
C ASP A 255 -6.80 15.13 -8.36
N ALA A 256 -5.97 14.50 -7.52
CA ALA A 256 -5.84 13.05 -7.49
C ALA A 256 -7.09 12.38 -6.92
N LYS A 257 -7.38 11.16 -7.39
CA LYS A 257 -8.46 10.32 -6.86
C LYS A 257 -7.90 9.30 -5.89
N ILE A 258 -8.38 9.30 -4.65
CA ILE A 258 -8.06 8.27 -3.68
C ILE A 258 -8.94 7.05 -3.95
N CYS A 259 -8.31 5.89 -4.07
CA CYS A 259 -8.97 4.60 -4.22
C CYS A 259 -8.36 3.61 -3.22
N SER A 260 -9.17 2.66 -2.75
CA SER A 260 -8.63 1.55 -1.96
C SER A 260 -7.67 0.74 -2.84
N GLY A 261 -6.48 0.45 -2.29
CA GLY A 261 -5.48 -0.37 -2.98
C GLY A 261 -6.03 -1.75 -3.30
N MET A 262 -6.70 -2.35 -2.31
CA MET A 262 -7.32 -3.66 -2.50
C MET A 262 -8.47 -3.65 -3.50
N ASP A 263 -9.40 -2.69 -3.42
CA ASP A 263 -10.51 -2.64 -4.37
C ASP A 263 -10.00 -2.47 -5.82
N TYR A 264 -8.92 -1.70 -5.99
CA TYR A 264 -8.26 -1.58 -7.28
C TYR A 264 -7.73 -2.94 -7.78
N MET A 265 -7.01 -3.69 -6.93
CA MET A 265 -6.47 -5.01 -7.29
C MET A 265 -7.59 -6.01 -7.58
N LEU A 266 -8.65 -6.07 -6.77
CA LEU A 266 -9.82 -6.90 -7.03
C LEU A 266 -10.47 -6.58 -8.38
N SER A 267 -10.59 -5.29 -8.70
CA SER A 267 -11.17 -4.85 -9.98
C SER A 267 -10.33 -5.28 -11.19
N LYS A 268 -9.04 -5.55 -11.00
CA LYS A 268 -8.14 -6.06 -12.03
C LYS A 268 -8.28 -7.58 -12.17
N ILE A 269 -8.26 -8.31 -11.06
CA ILE A 269 -8.51 -9.77 -11.03
C ILE A 269 -9.84 -10.09 -11.73
N GLU A 270 -10.93 -9.41 -11.34
CA GLU A 270 -12.26 -9.66 -11.92
C GLU A 270 -12.39 -9.34 -13.41
N LYS A 271 -11.51 -8.50 -13.97
CA LYS A 271 -11.55 -8.14 -15.39
C LYS A 271 -10.80 -9.11 -16.27
N GLU A 272 -9.81 -9.81 -15.72
CA GLU A 272 -8.87 -10.62 -16.49
C GLU A 272 -9.13 -12.11 -16.36
N GLU A 273 -9.72 -12.54 -15.25
CA GLU A 273 -9.87 -13.95 -14.94
C GLU A 273 -11.33 -14.43 -15.03
N GLU A 274 -11.50 -15.60 -15.63
CA GLU A 274 -12.73 -16.37 -15.52
C GLU A 274 -12.71 -17.13 -14.19
N MET A 275 -12.92 -16.43 -13.08
CA MET A 275 -12.81 -16.99 -11.71
C MET A 275 -13.56 -18.31 -11.50
N ASN A 276 -14.63 -18.57 -12.26
CA ASN A 276 -15.42 -19.81 -12.22
C ASN A 276 -14.61 -21.09 -12.52
N ASP A 277 -13.43 -20.97 -13.13
CA ASP A 277 -12.58 -22.11 -13.44
C ASP A 277 -11.70 -22.56 -12.26
N PHE A 278 -11.65 -21.80 -11.16
CA PHE A 278 -10.87 -22.16 -9.97
C PHE A 278 -11.68 -22.95 -8.94
N ASP A 279 -11.04 -23.95 -8.35
CA ASP A 279 -11.61 -24.80 -7.30
C ASP A 279 -11.31 -24.28 -5.88
N LEU A 280 -10.27 -23.47 -5.74
CA LEU A 280 -9.77 -22.97 -4.45
C LEU A 280 -9.04 -21.64 -4.61
N ILE A 281 -9.35 -20.68 -3.73
CA ILE A 281 -8.54 -19.48 -3.55
C ILE A 281 -7.64 -19.68 -2.33
N ILE A 282 -6.35 -19.39 -2.44
CA ILE A 282 -5.43 -19.31 -1.31
C ILE A 282 -4.97 -17.85 -1.15
N THR A 283 -5.18 -17.29 0.03
CA THR A 283 -4.74 -15.94 0.41
C THR A 283 -3.95 -15.97 1.71
N GLY A 284 -3.39 -14.84 2.11
CA GLY A 284 -2.59 -14.74 3.31
C GLY A 284 -1.86 -13.42 3.48
N GLU A 285 -1.47 -13.16 4.72
CA GLU A 285 -0.68 -11.99 5.12
C GLU A 285 0.15 -12.30 6.39
N GLY A 286 1.02 -11.37 6.79
CA GLY A 286 1.96 -11.60 7.90
C GLY A 286 1.31 -11.88 9.26
N LYS A 287 0.12 -11.32 9.51
CA LYS A 287 -0.64 -11.55 10.73
C LYS A 287 -2.12 -11.51 10.41
N ILE A 288 -2.83 -12.57 10.79
CA ILE A 288 -4.29 -12.64 10.74
C ILE A 288 -4.79 -12.41 12.17
N ASP A 289 -5.32 -11.24 12.46
CA ASP A 289 -6.03 -10.96 13.70
C ASP A 289 -7.45 -10.44 13.44
N GLU A 290 -8.22 -10.11 14.48
CA GLU A 290 -9.58 -9.58 14.32
C GLU A 290 -9.62 -8.29 13.47
N GLN A 291 -8.55 -7.47 13.46
CA GLN A 291 -8.46 -6.31 12.54
C GLN A 291 -8.20 -6.76 11.10
N SER A 292 -7.54 -7.90 10.93
CA SER A 292 -7.18 -8.52 9.64
C SER A 292 -8.28 -9.44 9.09
N GLN A 293 -9.21 -9.91 9.94
CA GLN A 293 -10.52 -10.43 9.50
C GLN A 293 -11.35 -9.32 8.82
N TYR A 294 -11.07 -8.05 9.15
CA TYR A 294 -11.44 -6.85 8.38
C TYR A 294 -10.27 -6.27 7.56
N GLY A 295 -9.20 -7.06 7.42
CA GLY A 295 -8.03 -6.73 6.63
C GLY A 295 -8.43 -6.82 5.18
N LYS A 296 -8.18 -5.74 4.43
CA LYS A 296 -8.78 -5.58 3.11
C LYS A 296 -8.43 -6.73 2.17
N VAL A 297 -7.23 -7.30 2.28
CA VAL A 297 -6.79 -8.41 1.43
C VAL A 297 -7.59 -9.69 1.71
N ILE A 298 -7.61 -10.17 2.95
CA ILE A 298 -8.36 -11.40 3.30
C ILE A 298 -9.85 -11.19 3.08
N GLU A 299 -10.42 -10.08 3.55
CA GLU A 299 -11.84 -9.76 3.37
C GLU A 299 -12.18 -9.66 1.88
N GLY A 300 -11.32 -9.04 1.07
CA GLY A 300 -11.46 -8.92 -0.36
C GLY A 300 -11.47 -10.27 -1.07
N MET A 301 -10.55 -11.16 -0.71
CA MET A 301 -10.52 -12.53 -1.24
C MET A 301 -11.70 -13.37 -0.78
N GLN A 302 -12.17 -13.20 0.45
CA GLN A 302 -13.39 -13.85 0.93
C GLN A 302 -14.63 -13.39 0.17
N LYS A 303 -14.76 -12.10 -0.11
CA LYS A 303 -15.85 -11.55 -0.94
C LYS A 303 -15.78 -12.09 -2.36
N LEU A 304 -14.58 -12.18 -2.93
CA LEU A 304 -14.34 -12.76 -4.25
C LEU A 304 -14.75 -14.24 -4.29
N GLY A 305 -14.28 -15.04 -3.33
CA GLY A 305 -14.65 -16.45 -3.21
C GLY A 305 -16.16 -16.64 -3.02
N ALA A 306 -16.80 -15.87 -2.14
CA ALA A 306 -18.25 -15.93 -1.94
C ALA A 306 -19.04 -15.55 -3.20
N LYS A 307 -18.55 -14.60 -4.00
CA LYS A 307 -19.18 -14.18 -5.26
C LYS A 307 -19.18 -15.29 -6.32
N TYR A 308 -18.13 -16.10 -6.37
CA TYR A 308 -17.95 -17.18 -7.36
C TYR A 308 -18.19 -18.58 -6.79
N ASP A 309 -18.63 -18.70 -5.53
CA ASP A 309 -18.83 -19.95 -4.80
C ASP A 309 -17.55 -20.82 -4.70
N ILE A 310 -16.41 -20.16 -4.46
CA ILE A 310 -15.09 -20.79 -4.35
C ILE A 310 -14.62 -20.73 -2.89
N PRO A 311 -14.21 -21.85 -2.28
CA PRO A 311 -13.67 -21.84 -0.93
C PRO A 311 -12.37 -21.02 -0.87
N VAL A 312 -12.17 -20.32 0.26
CA VAL A 312 -10.98 -19.48 0.48
C VAL A 312 -10.19 -19.99 1.67
N LEU A 313 -8.95 -20.43 1.44
CA LEU A 313 -7.98 -20.80 2.47
C LEU A 313 -7.06 -19.60 2.77
N SER A 314 -7.07 -19.14 4.03
CA SER A 314 -6.21 -18.03 4.48
C SER A 314 -5.02 -18.56 5.29
N ILE A 315 -3.78 -18.29 4.87
CA ILE A 315 -2.59 -18.70 5.59
C ILE A 315 -1.93 -17.47 6.21
N GLY A 316 -1.81 -17.44 7.53
CA GLY A 316 -1.24 -16.31 8.26
C GLY A 316 0.17 -16.59 8.72
N GLY A 317 1.05 -15.58 8.68
CA GLY A 317 2.37 -15.66 9.33
C GLY A 317 2.23 -15.97 10.83
N SER A 318 1.30 -15.24 11.47
CA SER A 318 0.73 -15.56 12.77
C SER A 318 -0.79 -15.44 12.71
N VAL A 319 -1.52 -16.18 13.54
CA VAL A 319 -2.99 -16.14 13.60
C VAL A 319 -3.43 -15.91 15.04
N VAL A 320 -4.21 -14.85 15.26
CA VAL A 320 -4.72 -14.40 16.56
C VAL A 320 -6.20 -14.07 16.41
N LEU A 321 -7.03 -15.09 16.38
CA LEU A 321 -8.49 -14.98 16.21
C LEU A 321 -9.21 -15.38 17.50
N GLU A 322 -10.22 -14.61 17.89
CA GLU A 322 -11.14 -14.96 18.96
C GLU A 322 -12.34 -15.74 18.40
N ASN A 323 -12.77 -15.43 17.17
CA ASN A 323 -13.82 -16.15 16.46
C ASN A 323 -13.30 -16.77 15.15
N THR A 324 -13.53 -18.06 14.96
CA THR A 324 -13.08 -18.82 13.78
C THR A 324 -14.23 -19.44 12.99
N GLU A 325 -15.49 -19.16 13.34
CA GLU A 325 -16.65 -19.96 12.91
C GLU A 325 -16.88 -20.04 11.38
N ASN A 326 -16.21 -19.21 10.56
CA ASN A 326 -16.35 -19.25 9.10
C ASN A 326 -15.04 -19.08 8.32
N LEU A 327 -13.88 -19.29 8.97
CA LEU A 327 -12.59 -19.13 8.30
C LEU A 327 -11.89 -20.49 8.14
N LEU A 328 -11.58 -20.85 6.89
CA LEU A 328 -10.60 -21.90 6.62
C LEU A 328 -9.21 -21.26 6.67
N TYR A 329 -8.42 -21.60 7.70
CA TYR A 329 -7.10 -20.98 7.89
C TYR A 329 -5.98 -21.94 8.27
N GLY A 330 -4.75 -21.47 8.05
CA GLY A 330 -3.51 -22.06 8.52
C GLY A 330 -2.58 -21.03 9.15
N SER A 331 -1.66 -21.48 9.99
CA SER A 331 -0.59 -20.65 10.57
C SER A 331 0.77 -21.13 10.10
N CYS A 332 1.65 -20.20 9.71
CA CYS A 332 3.02 -20.51 9.29
C CYS A 332 3.87 -21.02 10.46
N VAL A 333 3.71 -20.44 11.65
CA VAL A 333 4.50 -20.81 12.84
C VAL A 333 3.90 -22.06 13.48
N GLN A 334 4.64 -23.16 13.40
CA GLN A 334 4.22 -24.50 13.85
C GLN A 334 4.86 -24.95 15.17
N LYS A 335 5.82 -24.17 15.68
CA LYS A 335 6.55 -24.43 16.94
C LYS A 335 6.78 -23.11 17.65
N CYS A 336 6.90 -23.15 18.97
CA CYS A 336 7.32 -21.98 19.73
C CYS A 336 8.75 -21.60 19.34
N CYS A 337 8.93 -20.38 18.83
CA CYS A 337 10.20 -19.77 18.48
C CYS A 337 10.14 -18.26 18.71
N ASP A 338 11.29 -17.59 18.65
CA ASP A 338 11.30 -16.13 18.65
C ASP A 338 10.88 -15.56 17.27
N LEU A 339 10.54 -14.27 17.23
CA LEU A 339 10.06 -13.61 16.02
C LEU A 339 11.12 -13.64 14.91
N LYS A 340 12.39 -13.50 15.28
CA LYS A 340 13.48 -13.46 14.30
C LYS A 340 13.63 -14.81 13.61
N GLU A 341 13.62 -15.90 14.38
CA GLU A 341 13.65 -17.27 13.86
C GLU A 341 12.43 -17.55 12.95
N ALA A 342 11.24 -17.11 13.36
CA ALA A 342 10.02 -17.26 12.55
C ALA A 342 10.16 -16.58 11.18
N MET A 343 10.71 -15.35 11.15
CA MET A 343 10.90 -14.54 9.95
C MET A 343 12.06 -15.05 9.08
N ASP A 344 13.18 -15.48 9.68
CA ASP A 344 14.33 -16.07 8.99
C ASP A 344 13.95 -17.36 8.23
N HIS A 345 12.96 -18.10 8.75
CA HIS A 345 12.44 -19.35 8.16
C HIS A 345 11.08 -19.21 7.46
N ALA A 346 10.63 -17.99 7.19
CA ALA A 346 9.28 -17.74 6.69
C ALA A 346 8.96 -18.48 5.38
N GLN A 347 9.91 -18.57 4.45
CA GLN A 347 9.70 -19.30 3.19
C GLN A 347 9.36 -20.78 3.43
N SER A 348 10.16 -21.47 4.25
CA SER A 348 9.91 -22.89 4.57
C SER A 348 8.66 -23.05 5.42
N ASN A 349 8.40 -22.12 6.34
CA ASN A 349 7.22 -22.14 7.18
C ASN A 349 5.93 -22.02 6.34
N LEU A 350 5.88 -21.09 5.40
CA LEU A 350 4.73 -20.89 4.52
C LEU A 350 4.51 -22.07 3.57
N ILE A 351 5.57 -22.62 2.97
CA ILE A 351 5.48 -23.84 2.15
C ILE A 351 4.90 -25.00 2.97
N ASN A 352 5.44 -25.23 4.18
CA ASN A 352 5.01 -26.33 5.04
C ASN A 352 3.57 -26.15 5.54
N ALA A 353 3.17 -24.94 5.91
CA ALA A 353 1.79 -24.64 6.32
C ALA A 353 0.82 -24.89 5.16
N THR A 354 1.18 -24.48 3.95
CA THR A 354 0.39 -24.75 2.74
C THR A 354 0.24 -26.26 2.52
N ILE A 355 1.33 -27.02 2.59
CA ILE A 355 1.31 -28.49 2.44
C ILE A 355 0.39 -29.14 3.48
N GLN A 356 0.48 -28.72 4.75
CA GLN A 356 -0.34 -29.27 5.82
C GLN A 356 -1.83 -29.00 5.59
N CYS A 357 -2.21 -27.77 5.26
CA CYS A 357 -3.61 -27.41 4.98
C CYS A 357 -4.15 -28.20 3.80
N LEU A 358 -3.39 -28.30 2.71
CA LEU A 358 -3.80 -29.01 1.50
C LEU A 358 -3.86 -30.52 1.67
N ASN A 359 -3.00 -31.13 2.49
CA ASN A 359 -3.13 -32.54 2.85
C ASN A 359 -4.45 -32.83 3.57
N LEU A 360 -4.88 -31.93 4.47
CA LEU A 360 -6.18 -32.07 5.16
C LEU A 360 -7.35 -31.94 4.17
N ILE A 361 -7.29 -30.95 3.27
CA ILE A 361 -8.28 -30.79 2.20
C ILE A 361 -8.31 -32.02 1.30
N GLY A 362 -7.16 -32.53 0.87
CA GLY A 362 -7.04 -33.74 0.06
C GLY A 362 -7.65 -34.97 0.73
N CYS A 363 -7.43 -35.15 2.04
CA CYS A 363 -8.12 -36.19 2.82
C CYS A 363 -9.65 -36.03 2.76
N GLY A 364 -10.15 -34.80 2.91
CA GLY A 364 -11.58 -34.49 2.79
C GLY A 364 -12.15 -34.84 1.41
N MET A 365 -11.45 -34.48 0.33
CA MET A 365 -11.83 -34.83 -1.05
C MET A 365 -11.91 -36.35 -1.24
N GLU A 366 -10.96 -37.12 -0.71
CA GLU A 366 -10.96 -38.58 -0.80
C GLU A 366 -12.07 -39.22 0.03
N ILE A 367 -12.43 -38.63 1.18
CA ILE A 367 -13.59 -39.08 1.97
C ILE A 367 -14.87 -38.84 1.18
N MET A 368 -15.03 -37.66 0.58
CA MET A 368 -16.23 -37.31 -0.20
C MET A 368 -16.43 -38.20 -1.43
N LYS A 369 -15.37 -38.67 -2.09
CA LYS A 369 -15.47 -39.63 -3.21
C LYS A 369 -16.01 -41.01 -2.82
N ARG A 370 -15.97 -41.36 -1.53
CA ARG A 370 -16.43 -42.66 -1.02
C ARG A 370 -17.90 -42.66 -0.63
N TYR A 371 -18.52 -41.50 -0.57
CA TYR A 371 -19.96 -41.30 -0.42
C TYR A 371 -20.57 -40.97 -1.78
#